data_AF-A0A2E5LVF7-F1
#
_entry.id   AF-A0A2E5LVF7-F1
#
_cell.length_a   1.000
_cell.length_b   1.000
_cell.length_c   1.000
_cell.angle_alpha   90.00
_cell.angle_beta   90.00
_cell.angle_gamma   90.00
#
_symmetry.space_group_name_H-M   'P 1'
#
loop_
_entity.id
_entity.type
_entity.pdbx_description
1 polymer ?
#
loop_
_entity_poly.entity_id
_entity_poly.type
_entity_poly.pdbx_seq_one_letter_code
_entity_poly.pdbx_strand_id
1 'polypeptide(L)'
;MNVSLVNLNNLSENELNEFIFKFLSLSKSDVDEDNKEELYKLIIEKLFEINQSHKRKYSFSNSFKQINNRLKKNSIIEGLFDLITFFESIEEYETCALIKKIKDNLLMDL
;
A
#
# COMPACT_ATOMS: atom_id res chain seq x y z
N MET A 1 -20.44 11.73 6.18
CA MET A 1 -20.74 10.43 5.55
C MET A 1 -19.94 9.39 6.30
N ASN A 2 -20.58 8.43 6.97
CA ASN A 2 -19.87 7.32 7.59
C ASN A 2 -19.20 6.53 6.46
N VAL A 3 -17.87 6.61 6.38
CA VAL A 3 -17.08 5.66 5.61
C VAL A 3 -17.38 4.32 6.27
N SER A 4 -18.24 3.52 5.63
CA SER A 4 -18.39 2.12 5.99
C SER A 4 -16.99 1.55 5.94
N LEU A 5 -16.39 1.29 7.10
CA LEU A 5 -15.18 0.49 7.22
C LEU A 5 -15.48 -0.77 6.43
N VAL A 6 -14.91 -0.86 5.22
CA VAL A 6 -14.96 -2.08 4.42
C VAL A 6 -14.56 -3.19 5.39
N ASN A 7 -15.29 -4.30 5.44
CA ASN A 7 -14.89 -5.41 6.30
C ASN A 7 -13.69 -6.10 5.65
N LEU A 8 -12.51 -5.47 5.82
CA LEU A 8 -11.27 -5.75 5.11
C LEU A 8 -10.70 -7.15 5.44
N ASN A 9 -11.11 -7.71 6.58
CA ASN A 9 -10.67 -9.03 7.04
C ASN A 9 -11.26 -10.19 6.23
N ASN A 10 -12.31 -9.94 5.44
CA ASN A 10 -12.96 -10.95 4.60
C ASN A 10 -12.70 -10.74 3.10
N LEU A 11 -11.79 -9.84 2.72
CA LEU A 11 -11.45 -9.61 1.32
C LEU A 11 -10.68 -10.79 0.73
N SER A 12 -11.04 -11.15 -0.50
CA SER A 12 -10.21 -12.03 -1.32
C SER A 12 -8.86 -11.38 -1.66
N GLU A 13 -7.90 -12.19 -2.14
CA GLU A 13 -6.56 -11.73 -2.52
C GLU A 13 -6.59 -10.57 -3.53
N ASN A 14 -7.52 -10.61 -4.48
CA ASN A 14 -7.67 -9.56 -5.50
C ASN A 14 -8.27 -8.29 -4.89
N GLU A 15 -9.30 -8.42 -4.06
CA GLU A 15 -9.94 -7.27 -3.41
C GLU A 15 -8.98 -6.57 -2.44
N LEU A 16 -8.13 -7.33 -1.74
CA LEU A 16 -7.10 -6.79 -0.87
C LEU A 16 -6.04 -6.01 -1.65
N ASN A 17 -5.56 -6.57 -2.77
CA ASN A 17 -4.62 -5.89 -3.64
C ASN A 17 -5.22 -4.60 -4.22
N GLU A 18 -6.46 -4.66 -4.71
CA GLU A 18 -7.18 -3.50 -5.23
C GLU A 18 -7.39 -2.42 -4.16
N PHE A 19 -7.73 -2.82 -2.93
CA PHE A 19 -7.84 -1.91 -1.79
C PHE A 19 -6.52 -1.17 -1.55
N ILE A 20 -5.41 -1.90 -1.46
CA ILE A 20 -4.07 -1.30 -1.25
C ILE A 20 -3.72 -0.33 -2.38
N PHE A 21 -3.95 -0.71 -3.64
CA PHE A 21 -3.66 0.19 -4.77
C PHE A 21 -4.53 1.44 -4.77
N LYS A 22 -5.83 1.27 -4.53
CA LYS A 22 -6.76 2.40 -4.45
C LYS A 22 -6.36 3.31 -3.31
N PHE A 23 -5.97 2.77 -2.16
CA PHE A 23 -5.52 3.56 -1.04
C PHE A 23 -4.22 4.32 -1.34
N LEU A 24 -3.17 3.63 -1.81
CA LEU A 24 -1.90 4.26 -2.15
C LEU A 24 -2.08 5.35 -3.22
N SER A 25 -3.08 5.20 -4.10
CA SER A 25 -3.45 6.25 -5.06
C SER A 25 -4.21 7.44 -4.45
N LEU A 26 -4.83 7.27 -3.28
CA LEU A 26 -5.65 8.26 -2.57
C LEU A 26 -4.92 8.94 -1.40
N SER A 27 -3.75 8.46 -0.95
CA SER A 27 -3.02 8.98 0.22
C SER A 27 -2.63 10.47 0.12
N LYS A 28 -2.80 11.09 -1.06
CA LYS A 28 -2.55 12.51 -1.32
C LYS A 28 -3.74 13.46 -1.12
N SER A 29 -4.95 12.96 -0.91
CA SER A 29 -6.11 13.85 -0.64
C SER A 29 -6.13 14.33 0.82
N ASP A 30 -6.79 15.46 1.09
CA ASP A 30 -7.02 16.11 2.39
C ASP A 30 -7.79 15.21 3.39
N VAL A 31 -7.24 14.04 3.70
CA VAL A 31 -7.68 13.18 4.80
C VAL A 31 -7.04 13.75 6.06
N ASP A 32 -7.87 13.93 7.08
CA ASP A 32 -7.49 14.36 8.43
C ASP A 32 -6.29 13.55 8.95
N GLU A 33 -5.32 14.19 9.60
CA GLU A 33 -4.05 13.55 10.02
C GLU A 33 -4.29 12.34 10.93
N ASP A 34 -5.25 12.41 11.83
CA ASP A 34 -5.60 11.31 12.75
C ASP A 34 -6.14 10.08 12.01
N ASN A 35 -6.93 10.29 10.94
CA ASN A 35 -7.43 9.19 10.13
C ASN A 35 -6.32 8.57 9.28
N LYS A 36 -5.33 9.36 8.86
CA LYS A 36 -4.18 8.86 8.08
C LYS A 36 -3.34 7.87 8.87
N GLU A 37 -3.14 8.08 10.17
CA GLU A 37 -2.32 7.20 11.00
C GLU A 37 -2.92 5.78 11.11
N GLU A 38 -4.21 5.68 11.43
CA GLU A 38 -4.92 4.39 11.52
C GLU A 38 -4.94 3.67 10.16
N LEU A 39 -5.15 4.44 9.08
CA LEU A 39 -5.12 3.92 7.73
C LEU A 39 -3.72 3.41 7.34
N TYR A 40 -2.65 4.13 7.69
CA TYR A 40 -1.27 3.70 7.47
C TYR A 40 -0.94 2.41 8.22
N LYS A 41 -1.32 2.31 9.49
CA LYS A 41 -1.18 1.08 10.27
C LYS A 41 -1.88 -0.10 9.60
N LEU A 42 -3.11 0.12 9.12
CA LEU A 42 -3.89 -0.92 8.45
C LEU A 42 -3.26 -1.37 7.13
N ILE A 43 -2.78 -0.45 6.29
CA ILE A 43 -2.11 -0.79 5.02
C ILE A 43 -0.87 -1.63 5.27
N ILE A 44 -0.16 -1.37 6.35
CA ILE A 44 1.08 -2.06 6.70
C ILE A 44 0.79 -3.49 7.10
N GLU A 45 -0.22 -3.71 7.94
CA GLU A 45 -0.70 -5.05 8.26
C GLU A 45 -0.94 -5.84 6.97
N LYS A 46 -1.58 -5.20 5.98
CA LYS A 46 -1.90 -5.84 4.69
C LYS A 46 -0.69 -6.00 3.75
N LEU A 47 0.25 -5.05 3.73
CA LEU A 47 1.53 -5.20 3.03
C LEU A 47 2.38 -6.32 3.64
N PHE A 48 2.34 -6.48 4.96
CA PHE A 48 3.01 -7.56 5.67
C PHE A 48 2.42 -8.92 5.31
N GLU A 49 1.09 -9.01 5.33
CA GLU A 49 0.32 -10.15 4.85
C GLU A 49 0.66 -10.54 3.40
N ILE A 50 0.86 -9.56 2.51
CA ILE A 50 1.34 -9.81 1.14
C ILE A 50 2.78 -10.31 1.17
N ASN A 51 3.63 -9.69 1.99
CA ASN A 51 5.05 -10.02 2.05
C ASN A 51 5.34 -11.41 2.67
N GLN A 52 4.40 -12.02 3.40
CA GLN A 52 4.58 -13.38 3.92
C GLN A 52 4.39 -14.47 2.86
N SER A 53 3.76 -14.18 1.72
CA SER A 53 3.45 -15.19 0.70
C SER A 53 4.02 -14.84 -0.67
N HIS A 54 4.80 -15.76 -1.25
CA HIS A 54 5.30 -15.61 -2.62
C HIS A 54 4.18 -15.43 -3.64
N LYS A 55 3.08 -16.16 -3.48
CA LYS A 55 1.90 -16.04 -4.35
C LYS A 55 1.31 -14.64 -4.29
N ARG A 56 1.14 -14.10 -3.07
CA ARG A 56 0.58 -12.76 -2.85
C ARG A 56 1.49 -11.67 -3.42
N LYS A 57 2.82 -11.76 -3.22
CA LYS A 57 3.80 -10.84 -3.83
C LYS A 57 3.68 -10.81 -5.35
N TYR A 58 3.59 -11.99 -5.96
CA TYR A 58 3.49 -12.11 -7.41
C TYR A 58 2.17 -11.55 -7.93
N SER A 59 1.06 -11.87 -7.25
CA SER A 59 -0.26 -11.32 -7.56
C SER A 59 -0.28 -9.79 -7.48
N PHE A 60 0.27 -9.22 -6.40
CA PHE A 60 0.38 -7.77 -6.21
C PHE A 60 1.23 -7.11 -7.31
N SER A 61 2.41 -7.64 -7.64
CA SER A 61 3.24 -7.13 -8.75
C SER A 61 2.50 -7.23 -10.10
N ASN A 62 1.79 -8.34 -10.37
CA ASN A 62 1.01 -8.49 -11.59
C ASN A 62 -0.14 -7.48 -11.69
N SER A 63 -0.88 -7.28 -10.60
CA SER A 63 -1.93 -6.25 -10.52
C SER A 63 -1.35 -4.86 -10.79
N PHE A 64 -0.17 -4.54 -10.24
CA PHE A 64 0.52 -3.29 -10.56
C PHE A 64 0.90 -3.19 -12.04
N LYS A 65 1.46 -4.26 -12.63
CA LYS A 65 1.84 -4.32 -14.06
C LYS A 65 0.67 -4.03 -14.99
N GLN A 66 -0.50 -4.59 -14.68
CA GLN A 66 -1.75 -4.41 -15.44
C GLN A 66 -2.28 -2.97 -15.42
N ILE A 67 -1.79 -2.11 -14.52
CA ILE A 67 -2.14 -0.69 -14.52
C ILE A 67 -1.46 0.00 -15.71
N ASN A 68 -2.23 0.28 -16.76
CA ASN A 68 -1.71 0.97 -17.96
C ASN A 68 -1.51 2.49 -17.77
N ASN A 69 -2.02 3.05 -16.67
CA ASN A 69 -1.97 4.50 -16.41
C ASN A 69 -0.71 4.85 -15.59
N ARG A 70 0.24 5.55 -16.23
CA ARG A 70 1.50 5.99 -15.60
C ARG A 70 1.28 6.92 -14.40
N LEU A 71 0.31 7.83 -14.45
CA LEU A 71 0.00 8.69 -13.31
C LEU A 71 -0.44 7.86 -12.11
N LYS A 72 -1.32 6.86 -12.32
CA LYS A 72 -1.73 5.95 -11.24
C LYS A 72 -0.55 5.17 -10.65
N LYS A 73 0.32 4.62 -11.51
CA LYS A 73 1.53 3.93 -11.07
C LYS A 73 2.44 4.84 -10.23
N ASN A 74 2.65 6.07 -10.68
CA ASN A 74 3.44 7.05 -9.93
C ASN A 74 2.80 7.38 -8.58
N SER A 75 1.49 7.62 -8.52
CA SER A 75 0.79 7.88 -7.25
C SER A 75 0.92 6.73 -6.26
N ILE A 76 0.89 5.48 -6.73
CA ILE A 76 1.13 4.31 -5.88
C ILE A 76 2.57 4.31 -5.33
N ILE A 77 3.57 4.59 -6.17
CA ILE A 77 4.97 4.69 -5.73
C ILE A 77 5.15 5.84 -4.73
N GLU A 78 4.52 6.98 -4.97
CA GLU A 78 4.52 8.12 -4.03
C GLU A 78 3.87 7.76 -2.70
N GLY A 79 2.73 7.06 -2.70
CA GLY A 79 2.11 6.58 -1.46
C GLY A 79 3.00 5.61 -0.68
N LEU A 80 3.82 4.79 -1.36
CA LEU A 80 4.83 3.97 -0.70
C LEU A 80 5.96 4.81 -0.09
N PHE A 81 6.34 5.93 -0.72
CA PHE A 81 7.28 6.89 -0.12
C PHE A 81 6.69 7.58 1.11
N ASP A 82 5.43 8.01 1.05
CA ASP A 82 4.75 8.64 2.18
C ASP A 82 4.69 7.69 3.39
N LEU A 83 4.41 6.41 3.16
CA LEU A 83 4.46 5.39 4.22
C LEU A 83 5.88 5.25 4.80
N ILE A 84 6.92 5.20 3.96
CA ILE A 84 8.31 5.15 4.44
C ILE A 84 8.61 6.36 5.33
N THR A 85 8.26 7.57 4.90
CA THR A 85 8.50 8.79 5.68
C THR A 85 7.74 8.79 7.00
N PHE A 86 6.48 8.33 7.00
CA PHE A 86 5.70 8.18 8.24
C PHE A 86 6.41 7.23 9.22
N PHE A 87 6.84 6.05 8.79
CA PHE A 87 7.50 5.10 9.69
C PHE A 87 8.91 5.51 10.11
N GLU A 88 9.64 6.22 9.25
CA GLU A 88 10.91 6.85 9.64
C GLU A 88 10.70 7.87 10.76
N SER A 89 9.59 8.61 10.75
CA SER A 89 9.26 9.60 11.80
C SER A 89 8.95 9.01 13.17
N ILE A 90 8.55 7.73 13.22
CA ILE A 90 8.27 6.99 14.45
C ILE A 90 9.29 5.87 14.75
N GLU A 91 10.45 5.91 14.07
CA GLU A 91 11.59 5.00 14.28
C GLU A 91 11.32 3.50 13.99
N GLU A 92 10.31 3.20 13.18
CA GLU A 92 9.91 1.84 12.79
C GLU A 92 10.70 1.33 11.56
N TYR A 93 12.01 1.15 11.73
CA TYR A 93 12.94 0.91 10.61
C TYR A 93 12.78 -0.46 9.91
N GLU A 94 12.37 -1.51 10.63
CA GLU A 94 12.10 -2.82 10.02
C GLU A 94 10.97 -2.74 9.00
N THR A 95 9.91 -2.02 9.39
CA THR A 95 8.76 -1.71 8.55
C THR A 95 9.19 -0.90 7.32
N CYS A 96 10.05 0.10 7.50
CA CYS A 96 10.62 0.88 6.39
C CYS A 96 11.38 -0.01 5.39
N ALA A 97 12.20 -0.94 5.87
CA ALA A 97 12.97 -1.85 5.01
C ALA A 97 12.05 -2.76 4.17
N LEU A 98 10.95 -3.22 4.77
CA LEU A 98 9.94 -4.02 4.08
C LEU A 98 9.25 -3.23 2.96
N ILE A 99 8.81 -2.01 3.24
CA ILE A 99 8.15 -1.15 2.23
C ILE A 99 9.13 -0.78 1.12
N LYS A 100 10.39 -0.43 1.47
CA LYS A 100 11.47 -0.17 0.50
C LYS A 100 11.65 -1.34 -0.46
N LYS A 101 11.70 -2.58 0.07
CA LYS A 101 11.80 -3.79 -0.74
C LYS A 101 10.59 -3.98 -1.67
N ILE A 102 9.37 -3.74 -1.19
CA ILE A 102 8.15 -3.83 -2.02
C ILE A 102 8.19 -2.78 -3.14
N LYS A 103 8.50 -1.52 -2.81
CA LYS A 103 8.64 -0.41 -3.74
C LYS A 103 9.70 -0.72 -4.80
N ASP A 104 10.89 -1.19 -4.41
CA ASP A 104 11.97 -1.51 -5.34
C ASP A 104 11.58 -2.65 -6.30
N ASN A 105 10.86 -3.67 -5.82
CA ASN A 105 10.34 -4.74 -6.69
C ASN A 105 9.34 -4.20 -7.73
N LEU A 106 8.48 -3.23 -7.37
CA LEU A 106 7.57 -2.61 -8.32
C LEU A 106 8.29 -1.71 -9.34
N LEU A 107 9.39 -1.08 -8.94
CA LEU A 107 10.19 -0.21 -9.80
C LEU A 107 11.07 -0.98 -10.79
N MET A 108 11.58 -2.17 -10.43
CA MET A 108 12.35 -3.01 -11.36
C MET A 108 11.52 -3.52 -12.54
N ASP A 109 10.19 -3.47 -12.40
CA ASP A 109 9.21 -3.94 -13.38
C ASP A 109 8.63 -2.80 -14.27
N LEU A 110 9.12 -1.55 -14.13
CA LEU A 110 8.75 -0.36 -14.92
C LEU A 110 9.69 -0.15 -16.12
#